data_AF-X1J333-F1
#
_entry.id   AF-X1J333-F1
#
_cell.length_a   1.000
_cell.length_b   1.000
_cell.length_c   1.000
_cell.angle_alpha   90.00
_cell.angle_beta   90.00
_cell.angle_gamma   90.00
#
_symmetry.space_group_name_H-M   'P 1'
#
loop_
_entity.id
_entity.type
_entity.pdbx_description
1 polymer ?
#
loop_
_entity_poly.entity_id
_entity_poly.type
_entity_poly.pdbx_seq_one_letter_code
_entity_poly.pdbx_strand_id
1 'polypeptide(L)'
;ISTDKTGTRTMTFALSVAGALEDRVEVPLRVDEPGIDEHPMSSGVFGARQEVHLAVPADALFEEGAALSVKTGSALYPELGQRLSYLLDYPHGCVEQTTSSTLPLLAARTILPWTGTSGLSDDELRKRIDAGVARLATMQTSGGGLAYWPGGGEANVFGSAYAMRALLRAKELGIERPKLIEGITKFLAAQLSVEGWPEQRVSIAEVLAEAHELPSGSTDSLYDTREKLDSFGLASLALALSSLPRQEDRVKDVLDRLEAS
;
A
#
# COMPACT_ATOMS: atom_id res chain seq x y z
N ILE A 1 -24.89 -15.81 24.41
CA ILE A 1 -24.36 -14.72 25.25
C ILE A 1 -24.93 -13.43 24.68
N SER A 2 -25.86 -12.79 25.38
CA SER A 2 -26.32 -11.43 25.05
C SER A 2 -25.39 -10.47 25.78
N THR A 3 -24.94 -9.41 25.11
CA THR A 3 -24.08 -8.39 25.71
C THR A 3 -24.77 -7.05 25.58
N ASP A 4 -25.11 -6.45 26.73
CA ASP A 4 -25.93 -5.24 26.77
C ASP A 4 -25.06 -3.96 26.80
N LYS A 5 -23.72 -4.08 26.76
CA LYS A 5 -22.76 -2.98 26.88
C LYS A 5 -21.46 -3.29 26.13
N THR A 6 -20.87 -2.27 25.50
CA THR A 6 -19.67 -2.35 24.66
C THR A 6 -18.34 -2.17 25.39
N GLY A 7 -17.24 -2.53 24.74
CA GLY A 7 -15.88 -2.50 25.28
C GLY A 7 -15.36 -3.88 25.71
N THR A 8 -14.15 -3.92 26.28
CA THR A 8 -13.52 -5.18 26.71
C THR A 8 -14.25 -5.76 27.92
N ARG A 9 -14.59 -7.05 27.84
CA ARG A 9 -15.23 -7.83 28.91
C ARG A 9 -14.45 -9.12 29.14
N THR A 10 -14.14 -9.42 30.39
CA THR A 10 -13.44 -10.66 30.73
C THR A 10 -14.46 -11.76 31.03
N MET A 11 -14.48 -12.82 30.22
CA MET A 11 -15.18 -14.05 30.57
C MET A 11 -14.27 -14.92 31.42
N THR A 12 -14.78 -15.40 32.55
CA THR A 12 -14.06 -16.34 33.42
C THR A 12 -14.71 -17.71 33.31
N PHE A 13 -13.91 -18.72 32.98
CA PHE A 13 -14.27 -20.14 33.06
C PHE A 13 -13.49 -20.73 34.23
N ALA A 14 -14.17 -21.40 35.15
CA ALA A 14 -13.53 -22.06 36.28
C ALA A 14 -14.06 -23.49 36.42
N LEU A 15 -13.15 -24.44 36.62
CA LEU A 15 -13.46 -25.83 36.90
C LEU A 15 -13.08 -26.17 38.34
N SER A 16 -13.98 -26.82 39.06
CA SER A 16 -13.70 -27.36 40.39
C SER A 16 -14.06 -28.84 40.44
N VAL A 17 -13.16 -29.65 41.01
CA VAL A 17 -13.37 -31.06 41.29
C VAL A 17 -13.28 -31.25 42.80
N ALA A 18 -14.29 -31.88 43.40
CA ALA A 18 -14.37 -32.16 44.83
C ALA A 18 -14.17 -30.94 45.77
N GLY A 19 -14.58 -29.74 45.34
CA GLY A 19 -14.52 -28.52 46.16
C GLY A 19 -13.17 -27.79 46.16
N ALA A 20 -12.17 -28.34 45.47
CA ALA A 20 -10.95 -27.62 45.11
C ALA A 20 -11.11 -27.05 43.69
N LEU A 21 -10.79 -25.77 43.49
CA LEU A 21 -10.74 -25.17 42.16
C LEU A 21 -9.47 -25.70 41.48
N GLU A 22 -9.60 -26.38 40.33
CA GLU A 22 -8.46 -27.01 39.66
C GLU A 22 -7.98 -26.23 38.42
N ASP A 23 -8.82 -25.38 37.83
CA ASP A 23 -8.38 -24.52 36.73
C ASP A 23 -9.26 -23.28 36.57
N ARG A 24 -8.67 -22.15 36.14
CA ARG A 24 -9.36 -20.89 35.87
C ARG A 24 -8.75 -20.23 34.62
N VAL A 25 -9.59 -20.01 33.62
CA VAL A 25 -9.22 -19.31 32.39
C VAL A 25 -10.00 -18.01 32.30
N GLU A 26 -9.29 -16.91 32.05
CA GLU A 26 -9.87 -15.61 31.74
C GLU A 26 -9.66 -15.30 30.26
N VAL A 27 -10.74 -15.02 29.54
CA VAL A 27 -10.71 -14.65 28.12
C VAL A 27 -11.26 -13.23 27.98
N PRO A 28 -10.43 -12.23 27.62
CA PRO A 28 -10.94 -10.91 27.27
C PRO A 28 -11.64 -10.99 25.91
N LEU A 29 -12.89 -10.55 25.87
CA LEU A 29 -13.70 -10.42 24.66
C LEU A 29 -14.00 -8.95 24.45
N ARG A 30 -13.63 -8.44 23.28
CA ARG A 30 -14.02 -7.12 22.83
C ARG A 30 -15.43 -7.22 22.25
N VAL A 31 -16.34 -6.40 22.77
CA VAL A 31 -17.71 -6.27 22.26
C VAL A 31 -17.83 -4.90 21.61
N ASP A 32 -17.88 -4.89 20.28
CA ASP A 32 -18.06 -3.66 19.50
C ASP A 32 -19.56 -3.35 19.32
N GLU A 33 -19.90 -2.08 19.07
CA GLU A 33 -21.28 -1.72 18.75
C GLU A 33 -21.65 -2.26 17.36
N PRO A 34 -22.85 -2.86 17.18
CA PRO A 34 -23.28 -3.29 15.87
C PRO A 34 -23.51 -2.06 14.99
N GLY A 35 -22.68 -1.91 13.96
CA GLY A 35 -22.74 -0.78 13.03
C GLY A 35 -21.68 -0.88 11.95
N ILE A 36 -21.67 0.10 11.05
CA ILE A 36 -20.57 0.33 10.11
C ILE A 36 -19.90 1.60 10.58
N ASP A 37 -18.60 1.52 10.88
CA ASP A 37 -17.81 2.70 11.23
C ASP A 37 -17.65 3.57 9.97
N GLU A 38 -18.26 4.76 9.99
CA GLU A 38 -18.16 5.73 8.91
C GLU A 38 -17.35 6.95 9.31
N HIS A 39 -16.38 7.31 8.46
CA HIS A 39 -15.57 8.51 8.61
C HIS A 39 -15.74 9.37 7.34
N PRO A 40 -16.81 10.17 7.25
CA PRO A 40 -17.08 10.95 6.05
C PRO A 40 -16.01 12.03 5.85
N MET A 41 -15.40 12.04 4.66
CA MET A 41 -14.34 12.96 4.28
C MET A 41 -14.73 13.74 3.03
N SER A 42 -14.51 15.05 3.04
CA SER A 42 -14.67 15.92 1.88
C SER A 42 -13.40 16.75 1.68
N SER A 43 -12.90 16.83 0.45
CA SER A 43 -11.76 17.66 0.06
C SER A 43 -12.08 18.46 -1.21
N GLY A 44 -11.40 19.59 -1.38
CA GLY A 44 -11.60 20.46 -2.54
C GLY A 44 -10.69 21.69 -2.52
N VAL A 45 -10.64 22.38 -3.66
CA VAL A 45 -9.92 23.64 -3.82
C VAL A 45 -10.94 24.74 -4.09
N PHE A 46 -10.83 25.87 -3.39
CA PHE A 46 -11.73 27.01 -3.59
C PHE A 46 -10.93 28.31 -3.70
N GLY A 47 -11.37 29.20 -4.59
CA GLY A 47 -10.71 30.49 -4.83
C GLY A 47 -11.10 31.60 -3.85
N ALA A 48 -12.30 31.54 -3.27
CA ALA A 48 -12.78 32.56 -2.34
C ALA A 48 -13.68 31.98 -1.24
N ARG A 49 -14.86 31.48 -1.59
CA ARG A 49 -15.81 30.85 -0.66
C ARG A 49 -16.33 29.55 -1.26
N GLN A 50 -16.41 28.52 -0.42
CA GLN A 50 -17.06 27.25 -0.72
C GLN A 50 -17.96 26.88 0.45
N GLU A 51 -19.16 26.42 0.17
CA GLU A 51 -20.03 25.79 1.15
C GLU A 51 -19.93 24.27 0.99
N VAL A 52 -19.77 23.57 2.12
CA VAL A 52 -19.63 22.12 2.17
C VAL A 52 -20.76 21.57 3.02
N HIS A 53 -21.58 20.70 2.44
CA HIS A 53 -22.69 20.06 3.13
C HIS A 53 -22.26 18.66 3.58
N LEU A 54 -22.34 18.40 4.88
CA LEU A 54 -22.13 17.08 5.45
C LEU A 54 -23.49 16.49 5.84
N ALA A 55 -23.89 15.42 5.17
CA ALA A 55 -25.07 14.67 5.56
C ALA A 55 -24.72 13.77 6.76
N VAL A 56 -25.40 13.99 7.88
CA VAL A 56 -25.28 13.14 9.07
C VAL A 56 -26.58 12.33 9.19
N PRO A 57 -26.53 11.00 9.09
CA PRO A 57 -27.70 10.14 9.29
C PRO A 57 -28.33 10.38 10.66
N ALA A 58 -29.66 10.32 10.74
CA ALA A 58 -30.39 10.58 11.99
C ALA A 58 -30.16 9.48 13.06
N ASP A 59 -29.74 8.30 12.63
CA ASP A 59 -29.38 7.13 13.42
C ASP A 59 -27.87 6.98 13.64
N ALA A 60 -27.07 7.99 13.27
CA ALA A 60 -25.64 7.99 13.52
C ALA A 60 -25.34 7.96 15.03
N LEU A 61 -24.56 6.97 15.45
CA LEU A 61 -23.98 6.89 16.78
C LEU A 61 -22.59 7.53 16.75
N PHE A 62 -22.27 8.31 17.78
CA PHE A 62 -20.98 8.97 17.91
C PHE A 62 -20.23 8.41 19.11
N GLU A 63 -18.99 7.98 18.90
CA GLU A 63 -18.09 7.63 20.00
C GLU A 63 -17.80 8.86 20.88
N GLU A 64 -17.49 8.60 22.15
CA GLU A 64 -17.09 9.65 23.08
C GLU A 64 -15.82 10.35 22.58
N GLY A 65 -15.93 11.65 22.24
CA GLY A 65 -14.84 12.43 21.65
C GLY A 65 -14.87 12.56 20.13
N ALA A 66 -15.92 12.10 19.45
CA ALA A 66 -16.13 12.35 18.02
C ALA A 66 -16.02 13.86 17.70
N ALA A 67 -15.21 14.20 16.69
CA ALA A 67 -14.92 15.58 16.33
C ALA A 67 -14.87 15.78 14.81
N LEU A 68 -15.31 16.95 14.34
CA LEU A 68 -15.11 17.39 12.98
C LEU A 68 -13.78 18.16 12.87
N SER A 69 -12.86 17.68 12.03
CA SER A 69 -11.62 18.38 11.72
C SER A 69 -11.71 19.10 10.37
N VAL A 70 -11.47 20.41 10.37
CA VAL A 70 -11.37 21.22 9.14
C VAL A 70 -9.93 21.68 8.99
N LYS A 71 -9.26 21.25 7.91
CA LYS A 71 -7.91 21.67 7.56
C LYS A 71 -7.93 22.46 6.28
N THR A 72 -7.35 23.66 6.28
CA THR A 72 -7.22 24.51 5.10
C THR A 72 -5.75 24.87 4.88
N GLY A 73 -5.38 25.13 3.63
CA GLY A 73 -4.04 25.54 3.27
C GLY A 73 -4.02 26.10 1.85
N SER A 74 -3.01 26.92 1.55
CA SER A 74 -2.78 27.45 0.20
C SER A 74 -2.16 26.42 -0.76
N ALA A 75 -1.92 25.20 -0.29
CA ALA A 75 -1.36 24.07 -1.03
C ALA A 75 -2.05 22.77 -0.57
N LEU A 76 -1.94 21.70 -1.36
CA LEU A 76 -2.61 20.41 -1.13
C LEU A 76 -2.07 19.61 0.08
N TYR A 77 -1.03 20.09 0.76
CA TYR A 77 -0.37 19.39 1.87
C TYR A 77 -1.30 18.91 3.02
N PRO A 78 -2.36 19.64 3.43
CA PRO A 78 -3.25 19.17 4.48
C PRO A 78 -4.03 17.89 4.12
N GLU A 79 -4.31 17.67 2.83
CA GLU A 79 -4.96 16.44 2.34
C GLU A 79 -4.00 15.24 2.38
N LEU A 80 -2.73 15.45 2.04
CA LEU A 80 -1.69 14.43 2.14
C LEU A 80 -1.49 13.94 3.58
N GLY A 81 -1.50 14.85 4.55
CA GLY A 81 -1.32 14.50 5.96
C GLY A 81 -2.41 13.54 6.50
N GLN A 82 -3.68 13.78 6.16
CA GLN A 82 -4.79 12.91 6.62
C GLN A 82 -4.75 11.51 6.00
N ARG A 83 -4.49 11.43 4.68
CA ARG A 83 -4.38 10.14 3.99
C ARG A 83 -3.20 9.32 4.51
N LEU A 84 -2.11 9.98 4.86
CA LEU A 84 -0.96 9.31 5.45
C LEU A 84 -1.28 8.73 6.82
N SER A 85 -1.99 9.44 7.70
CA SER A 85 -2.40 8.91 9.01
C SER A 85 -3.20 7.61 8.90
N TYR A 86 -4.16 7.52 7.96
CA TYR A 86 -4.93 6.29 7.73
C TYR A 86 -4.04 5.09 7.35
N LEU A 87 -3.01 5.33 6.53
CA LEU A 87 -2.11 4.27 6.06
C LEU A 87 -1.17 3.76 7.17
N LEU A 88 -1.02 4.51 8.28
CA LEU A 88 -0.22 4.08 9.43
C LEU A 88 -0.91 3.02 10.29
N ASP A 89 -2.24 2.93 10.25
CA ASP A 89 -3.05 2.13 11.19
C ASP A 89 -3.78 0.93 10.53
N TYR A 90 -3.60 0.73 9.22
CA TYR A 90 -4.34 -0.27 8.45
C TYR A 90 -3.93 -1.73 8.77
N PRO A 91 -4.85 -2.67 9.08
CA PRO A 91 -4.52 -4.02 9.49
C PRO A 91 -3.82 -4.84 8.38
N HIS A 92 -2.78 -5.59 8.77
CA HIS A 92 -1.80 -6.20 7.85
C HIS A 92 -1.97 -7.70 7.70
N GLY A 93 -1.75 -8.21 6.48
CA GLY A 93 -1.86 -9.63 6.21
C GLY A 93 -1.17 -10.06 4.93
N CYS A 94 -1.69 -9.60 3.80
CA CYS A 94 -1.23 -9.97 2.46
C CYS A 94 -0.01 -9.17 2.01
N VAL A 95 0.57 -9.58 0.87
CA VAL A 95 1.62 -8.81 0.17
C VAL A 95 1.15 -7.40 -0.18
N GLU A 96 -0.03 -7.23 -0.78
CA GLU A 96 -0.54 -5.92 -1.21
C GLU A 96 -0.81 -4.98 -0.03
N GLN A 97 -1.34 -5.52 1.06
CA GLN A 97 -1.62 -4.76 2.28
C GLN A 97 -0.32 -4.32 2.95
N THR A 98 0.67 -5.22 3.03
CA THR A 98 2.00 -4.90 3.58
C THR A 98 2.71 -3.85 2.73
N THR A 99 2.64 -3.96 1.40
CA THR A 99 3.17 -2.94 0.49
C THR A 99 2.44 -1.61 0.66
N SER A 100 1.12 -1.62 0.76
CA SER A 100 0.30 -0.41 0.87
C SER A 100 0.47 0.33 2.19
N SER A 101 0.91 -0.33 3.26
CA SER A 101 1.32 0.35 4.50
C SER A 101 2.78 0.80 4.47
N THR A 102 3.66 0.10 3.74
CA THR A 102 5.10 0.41 3.68
C THR A 102 5.41 1.58 2.73
N LEU A 103 4.76 1.64 1.56
CA LEU A 103 5.04 2.67 0.55
C LEU A 103 4.73 4.10 1.02
N PRO A 104 3.62 4.36 1.74
CA PRO A 104 3.33 5.68 2.29
C PRO A 104 4.33 6.11 3.37
N LEU A 105 4.84 5.17 4.19
CA LEU A 105 5.90 5.46 5.17
C LEU A 105 7.19 5.93 4.50
N LEU A 106 7.53 5.35 3.35
CA LEU A 106 8.68 5.77 2.54
C LEU A 106 8.48 7.20 2.01
N ALA A 107 7.28 7.51 1.49
CA ALA A 107 6.93 8.85 1.02
C ALA A 107 6.83 9.87 2.17
N ALA A 108 6.36 9.45 3.34
CA ALA A 108 6.20 10.27 4.53
C ALA A 108 7.52 10.92 4.94
N ARG A 109 8.64 10.20 4.84
CA ARG A 109 9.96 10.77 5.17
C ARG A 109 10.30 11.97 4.29
N THR A 110 9.90 11.95 3.02
CA THR A 110 10.13 13.04 2.07
C THR A 110 9.11 14.15 2.23
N ILE A 111 7.85 13.82 2.54
CA ILE A 111 6.71 14.76 2.50
C ILE A 111 6.42 15.39 3.87
N LEU A 112 6.48 14.63 4.96
CA LEU A 112 6.13 15.10 6.31
C LEU A 112 6.90 16.35 6.75
N PRO A 113 8.22 16.51 6.49
CA PRO A 113 8.94 17.73 6.83
C PRO A 113 8.32 19.00 6.24
N TRP A 114 7.63 18.90 5.09
CA TRP A 114 6.98 20.03 4.41
C TRP A 114 5.54 20.25 4.86
N THR A 115 4.90 19.25 5.46
CA THR A 115 3.48 19.32 5.87
C THR A 115 3.28 19.93 7.26
N GLY A 116 4.35 20.13 8.04
CA GLY A 116 4.26 20.58 9.44
C GLY A 116 3.63 19.56 10.38
N THR A 117 3.38 18.32 9.92
CA THR A 117 2.78 17.25 10.72
C THR A 117 3.88 16.45 11.42
N SER A 118 4.07 16.69 12.72
CA SER A 118 4.99 15.92 13.57
C SER A 118 4.27 14.71 14.16
N GLY A 119 4.29 13.57 13.45
CA GLY A 119 3.67 12.33 13.95
C GLY A 119 4.67 11.24 14.34
N LEU A 120 5.79 11.13 13.63
CA LEU A 120 6.76 10.04 13.79
C LEU A 120 8.18 10.60 13.68
N SER A 121 9.07 10.13 14.55
CA SER A 121 10.50 10.38 14.40
C SER A 121 11.05 9.63 13.17
N ASP A 122 12.21 10.07 12.66
CA ASP A 122 12.92 9.35 11.59
C ASP A 122 13.25 7.90 11.99
N ASP A 123 13.57 7.66 13.27
CA ASP A 123 13.86 6.32 13.79
C ASP A 123 12.60 5.44 13.85
N GLU A 124 11.46 6.01 14.25
CA GLU A 124 10.18 5.31 14.24
C GLU A 124 9.75 4.95 12.81
N LEU A 125 9.90 5.88 11.86
CA LEU A 125 9.64 5.63 10.44
C LEU A 125 10.54 4.50 9.92
N ARG A 126 11.85 4.59 10.17
CA ARG A 126 12.82 3.56 9.76
C ARG A 126 12.47 2.19 10.31
N LYS A 127 12.10 2.10 11.60
CA LYS A 127 11.70 0.85 12.25
C LYS A 127 10.45 0.25 11.61
N ARG A 128 9.44 1.07 11.31
CA ARG A 128 8.20 0.61 10.65
C ARG A 128 8.45 0.14 9.22
N ILE A 129 9.27 0.87 8.46
CA ILE A 129 9.66 0.49 7.10
C ILE A 129 10.44 -0.84 7.12
N ASP A 130 11.42 -0.99 8.00
CA ASP A 130 12.19 -2.24 8.11
C ASP A 130 11.30 -3.43 8.50
N ALA A 131 10.31 -3.23 9.37
CA ALA A 131 9.32 -4.25 9.69
C ALA A 131 8.47 -4.65 8.47
N GLY A 132 8.03 -3.69 7.66
CA GLY A 132 7.32 -3.95 6.41
C GLY A 132 8.17 -4.71 5.38
N VAL A 133 9.42 -4.29 5.18
CA VAL A 133 10.39 -4.98 4.30
C VAL A 133 10.68 -6.40 4.80
N ALA A 134 10.89 -6.57 6.10
CA ALA A 134 11.10 -7.89 6.71
C ALA A 134 9.87 -8.78 6.55
N ARG A 135 8.67 -8.22 6.65
CA ARG A 135 7.42 -8.95 6.41
C ARG A 135 7.30 -9.41 4.96
N LEU A 136 7.57 -8.55 3.99
CA LEU A 136 7.59 -8.94 2.56
C LEU A 136 8.59 -10.06 2.30
N ALA A 137 9.75 -10.06 2.97
CA ALA A 137 10.74 -11.13 2.85
C ALA A 137 10.18 -12.51 3.26
N THR A 138 9.25 -12.57 4.22
CA THR A 138 8.62 -13.85 4.64
C THR A 138 7.65 -14.43 3.62
N MET A 139 7.31 -13.65 2.58
CA MET A 139 6.42 -14.07 1.50
C MET A 139 7.20 -14.55 0.27
N GLN A 140 8.52 -14.45 0.27
CA GLN A 140 9.32 -14.86 -0.89
C GLN A 140 9.25 -16.38 -1.10
N THR A 141 8.87 -16.79 -2.30
CA THR A 141 8.79 -18.19 -2.71
C THR A 141 10.16 -18.70 -3.17
N SER A 142 10.30 -20.01 -3.35
CA SER A 142 11.50 -20.61 -3.95
C SER A 142 11.77 -20.15 -5.38
N GLY A 143 10.73 -19.67 -6.09
CA GLY A 143 10.82 -19.08 -7.43
C GLY A 143 11.25 -17.61 -7.43
N GLY A 144 11.45 -16.99 -6.27
CA GLY A 144 11.96 -15.61 -6.11
C GLY A 144 10.89 -14.53 -6.02
N GLY A 145 9.69 -14.76 -6.57
CA GLY A 145 8.53 -13.88 -6.40
C GLY A 145 7.92 -13.94 -5.00
N LEU A 146 6.94 -13.08 -4.73
CA LEU A 146 6.22 -13.03 -3.45
C LEU A 146 4.88 -13.73 -3.54
N ALA A 147 4.60 -14.63 -2.61
CA ALA A 147 3.28 -15.20 -2.40
C ALA A 147 2.32 -14.18 -1.78
N TYR A 148 1.03 -14.48 -1.88
CA TYR A 148 -0.02 -13.62 -1.33
C TYR A 148 0.05 -13.54 0.21
N TRP A 149 0.44 -14.63 0.85
CA TRP A 149 0.59 -14.76 2.31
C TRP A 149 1.98 -15.33 2.66
N PRO A 150 2.48 -15.09 3.88
CA PRO A 150 3.74 -15.68 4.33
C PRO A 150 3.72 -17.20 4.28
N GLY A 151 4.84 -17.80 3.86
CA GLY A 151 4.96 -19.25 3.71
C GLY A 151 4.15 -19.83 2.53
N GLY A 152 3.51 -19.01 1.70
CA GLY A 152 2.88 -19.47 0.47
C GLY A 152 3.91 -19.99 -0.54
N GLY A 153 3.54 -21.03 -1.29
CA GLY A 153 4.43 -21.65 -2.30
C GLY A 153 4.32 -21.03 -3.69
N GLU A 154 3.23 -20.32 -3.98
CA GLU A 154 2.94 -19.77 -5.30
C GLU A 154 3.06 -18.24 -5.29
N ALA A 155 3.83 -17.70 -6.23
CA ALA A 155 4.08 -16.27 -6.33
C ALA A 155 2.89 -15.56 -7.02
N ASN A 156 2.46 -14.45 -6.43
CA ASN A 156 1.55 -13.52 -7.05
C ASN A 156 2.36 -12.49 -7.86
N VAL A 157 2.15 -12.45 -9.18
CA VAL A 157 2.91 -11.58 -10.09
C VAL A 157 2.67 -10.10 -9.79
N PHE A 158 1.41 -9.70 -9.62
CA PHE A 158 1.04 -8.32 -9.29
C PHE A 158 1.61 -7.90 -7.93
N GLY A 159 1.41 -8.70 -6.89
CA GLY A 159 1.94 -8.45 -5.54
C GLY A 159 3.46 -8.36 -5.53
N SER A 160 4.15 -9.18 -6.33
CA SER A 160 5.61 -9.12 -6.51
C SER A 160 6.06 -7.81 -7.14
N ALA A 161 5.43 -7.38 -8.25
CA ALA A 161 5.74 -6.12 -8.91
C ALA A 161 5.42 -4.92 -8.00
N TYR A 162 4.27 -4.95 -7.34
CA TYR A 162 3.86 -3.88 -6.43
C TYR A 162 4.80 -3.75 -5.22
N ALA A 163 5.19 -4.88 -4.60
CA ALA A 163 6.15 -4.89 -3.51
C ALA A 163 7.55 -4.41 -3.94
N MET A 164 7.97 -4.71 -5.17
CA MET A 164 9.23 -4.25 -5.72
C MET A 164 9.36 -2.72 -5.66
N ARG A 165 8.28 -1.97 -5.92
CA ARG A 165 8.25 -0.51 -5.81
C ARG A 165 8.66 -0.06 -4.40
N ALA A 166 8.07 -0.66 -3.36
CA ALA A 166 8.43 -0.33 -1.98
C ALA A 166 9.87 -0.73 -1.65
N LEU A 167 10.34 -1.88 -2.14
CA LEU A 167 11.70 -2.36 -1.88
C LEU A 167 12.78 -1.49 -2.54
N LEU A 168 12.54 -1.00 -3.75
CA LEU A 168 13.45 -0.09 -4.45
C LEU A 168 13.57 1.25 -3.71
N ARG A 169 12.45 1.83 -3.25
CA ARG A 169 12.48 3.05 -2.43
C ARG A 169 13.10 2.81 -1.05
N ALA A 170 12.88 1.65 -0.44
CA ALA A 170 13.53 1.29 0.83
C ALA A 170 15.06 1.16 0.67
N LYS A 171 15.53 0.64 -0.48
CA LYS A 171 16.95 0.56 -0.83
C LYS A 171 17.60 1.95 -0.91
N GLU A 172 16.92 2.95 -1.50
CA GLU A 172 17.41 4.34 -1.52
C GLU A 172 17.65 4.91 -0.10
N LEU A 173 16.99 4.36 0.92
CA LEU A 173 17.15 4.72 2.33
C LEU A 173 18.13 3.83 3.10
N GLY A 174 18.83 2.91 2.42
CA GLY A 174 19.73 1.95 3.06
C GLY A 174 19.01 0.85 3.86
N ILE A 175 17.69 0.68 3.66
CA ILE A 175 16.90 -0.42 4.24
C ILE A 175 16.73 -1.47 3.14
N GLU A 176 17.82 -2.18 2.83
CA GLU A 176 17.82 -3.14 1.73
C GLU A 176 17.84 -4.59 2.21
N ARG A 177 17.33 -5.46 1.32
CA ARG A 177 17.47 -6.90 1.39
C ARG A 177 17.90 -7.37 -0.01
N PRO A 178 19.19 -7.32 -0.36
CA PRO A 178 19.65 -7.52 -1.74
C PRO A 178 19.18 -8.84 -2.37
N LYS A 179 19.22 -9.94 -1.61
CA LYS A 179 18.73 -11.25 -2.09
C LYS A 179 17.23 -11.28 -2.38
N LEU A 180 16.44 -10.54 -1.61
CA LEU A 180 15.00 -10.41 -1.83
C LEU A 180 14.74 -9.71 -3.17
N ILE A 181 15.37 -8.55 -3.36
CA ILE A 181 15.28 -7.75 -4.58
C ILE A 181 15.75 -8.56 -5.80
N GLU A 182 16.91 -9.21 -5.71
CA GLU A 182 17.45 -10.04 -6.79
C GLU A 182 16.50 -11.18 -7.19
N GLY A 183 15.91 -11.87 -6.20
CA GLY A 183 14.95 -12.94 -6.46
C GLY A 183 13.68 -12.44 -7.14
N ILE A 184 13.14 -11.30 -6.70
CA ILE A 184 11.96 -10.67 -7.31
C ILE A 184 12.29 -10.20 -8.72
N THR A 185 13.44 -9.55 -8.95
CA THR A 185 13.88 -9.12 -10.29
C THR A 185 13.92 -10.29 -11.26
N LYS A 186 14.55 -11.41 -10.89
CA LYS A 186 14.64 -12.60 -11.77
C LYS A 186 13.26 -13.18 -12.07
N PHE A 187 12.40 -13.26 -11.05
CA PHE A 187 11.03 -13.73 -11.21
C PHE A 187 10.25 -12.84 -12.19
N LEU A 188 10.27 -11.52 -11.98
CA LEU A 188 9.56 -10.54 -12.80
C LEU A 188 10.08 -10.50 -14.25
N ALA A 189 11.40 -10.58 -14.45
CA ALA A 189 11.99 -10.66 -15.78
C ALA A 189 11.52 -11.90 -16.56
N ALA A 190 11.34 -13.05 -15.87
CA ALA A 190 10.76 -14.24 -16.47
C ALA A 190 9.28 -14.04 -16.84
N GLN A 191 8.51 -13.32 -16.01
CA GLN A 191 7.09 -13.03 -16.24
C GLN A 191 6.84 -12.07 -17.41
N LEU A 192 7.79 -11.19 -17.78
CA LEU A 192 7.65 -10.33 -18.98
C LEU A 192 7.45 -11.11 -20.29
N SER A 193 8.01 -12.31 -20.36
CA SER A 193 7.93 -13.21 -21.51
C SER A 193 6.63 -14.02 -21.56
N VAL A 194 5.86 -14.02 -20.47
CA VAL A 194 4.58 -14.72 -20.39
C VAL A 194 3.50 -13.82 -20.99
N GLU A 195 2.71 -14.37 -21.92
CA GLU A 195 1.56 -13.65 -22.45
C GLU A 195 0.52 -13.44 -21.34
N GLY A 196 0.06 -12.21 -21.18
CA GLY A 196 -0.81 -11.82 -20.08
C GLY A 196 -1.41 -10.44 -20.31
N TRP A 197 -1.99 -9.89 -19.24
CA TRP A 197 -2.69 -8.60 -19.28
C TRP A 197 -1.68 -7.49 -19.61
N PRO A 198 -1.94 -6.65 -20.63
CA PRO A 198 -1.08 -5.54 -21.02
C PRO A 198 -0.62 -4.68 -19.84
N GLU A 199 -1.54 -4.34 -18.94
CA GLU A 199 -1.35 -3.51 -17.75
C GLU A 199 -0.37 -4.16 -16.77
N GLN A 200 -0.51 -5.47 -16.56
CA GLN A 200 0.41 -6.23 -15.73
C GLN A 200 1.82 -6.25 -16.34
N ARG A 201 1.94 -6.42 -17.67
CA ARG A 201 3.24 -6.43 -18.36
C ARG A 201 3.95 -5.08 -18.26
N VAL A 202 3.24 -3.96 -18.45
CA VAL A 202 3.85 -2.63 -18.32
C VAL A 202 4.16 -2.28 -16.87
N SER A 203 3.37 -2.75 -15.91
CA SER A 203 3.68 -2.60 -14.49
C SER A 203 4.96 -3.35 -14.10
N ILE A 204 5.16 -4.56 -14.63
CA ILE A 204 6.42 -5.30 -14.46
C ILE A 204 7.58 -4.55 -15.12
N ALA A 205 7.37 -4.03 -16.34
CA ALA A 205 8.40 -3.30 -17.07
C ALA A 205 8.85 -2.03 -16.35
N GLU A 206 7.90 -1.26 -15.78
CA GLU A 206 8.17 -0.07 -14.98
C GLU A 206 9.10 -0.38 -13.80
N VAL A 207 8.79 -1.41 -13.01
CA VAL A 207 9.62 -1.72 -11.83
C VAL A 207 10.98 -2.30 -12.18
N LEU A 208 11.09 -3.03 -13.29
CA LEU A 208 12.38 -3.48 -13.81
C LEU A 208 13.20 -2.32 -14.38
N ALA A 209 12.55 -1.33 -14.99
CA ALA A 209 13.19 -0.10 -15.46
C ALA A 209 13.74 0.71 -14.28
N GLU A 210 12.95 0.88 -13.21
CA GLU A 210 13.41 1.52 -11.96
C GLU A 210 14.57 0.74 -11.32
N ALA A 211 14.59 -0.59 -11.44
CA ALA A 211 15.69 -1.42 -10.96
C ALA A 211 16.93 -1.39 -11.86
N HIS A 212 16.86 -0.77 -13.05
CA HIS A 212 17.86 -0.83 -14.12
C HIS A 212 18.12 -2.26 -14.66
N GLU A 213 17.09 -3.10 -14.63
CA GLU A 213 17.15 -4.53 -14.99
C GLU A 213 16.13 -4.88 -16.10
N LEU A 214 15.50 -3.88 -16.73
CA LEU A 214 14.59 -4.09 -17.84
C LEU A 214 15.33 -4.65 -19.06
N PRO A 215 14.98 -5.84 -19.58
CA PRO A 215 15.67 -6.41 -20.73
C PRO A 215 15.43 -5.57 -22.00
N SER A 216 16.50 -5.13 -22.67
CA SER A 216 16.39 -4.35 -23.91
C SER A 216 15.64 -5.06 -25.04
N GLY A 217 15.66 -6.40 -25.07
CA GLY A 217 14.90 -7.21 -26.02
C GLY A 217 13.38 -7.16 -25.82
N SER A 218 12.88 -6.60 -24.71
CA SER A 218 11.44 -6.49 -24.44
C SER A 218 10.76 -5.30 -25.13
N THR A 219 11.55 -4.34 -25.63
CA THR A 219 11.11 -3.04 -26.13
C THR A 219 9.95 -3.13 -27.13
N ASP A 220 10.10 -3.91 -28.19
CA ASP A 220 9.07 -4.03 -29.25
C ASP A 220 7.78 -4.62 -28.68
N SER A 221 7.91 -5.71 -27.92
CA SER A 221 6.76 -6.40 -27.33
C SER A 221 5.99 -5.58 -26.29
N LEU A 222 6.67 -4.62 -25.64
CA LEU A 222 6.07 -3.67 -24.71
C LEU A 222 5.41 -2.52 -25.47
N TYR A 223 6.09 -1.96 -26.46
CA TYR A 223 5.55 -0.88 -27.27
C TYR A 223 4.27 -1.30 -28.02
N ASP A 224 4.17 -2.56 -28.44
CA ASP A 224 2.98 -3.11 -29.08
C ASP A 224 1.74 -3.16 -28.17
N THR A 225 1.92 -3.07 -26.85
CA THR A 225 0.80 -3.04 -25.90
C THR A 225 0.07 -1.71 -25.85
N ARG A 226 0.68 -0.61 -26.32
CA ARG A 226 0.20 0.78 -26.14
C ARG A 226 -1.25 1.02 -26.57
N GLU A 227 -1.73 0.34 -27.60
CA GLU A 227 -3.09 0.51 -28.13
C GLU A 227 -4.17 -0.08 -27.21
N LYS A 228 -3.76 -0.87 -26.21
CA LYS A 228 -4.65 -1.57 -25.26
C LYS A 228 -4.60 -1.00 -23.85
N LEU A 229 -3.78 0.02 -23.61
CA LEU A 229 -3.54 0.56 -22.28
C LEU A 229 -4.45 1.76 -22.00
N ASP A 230 -4.84 1.90 -20.74
CA ASP A 230 -5.41 3.14 -20.21
C ASP A 230 -4.32 4.19 -19.95
N SER A 231 -4.71 5.37 -19.45
CA SER A 231 -3.78 6.46 -19.15
C SER A 231 -2.69 6.02 -18.16
N PHE A 232 -3.00 5.16 -17.20
CA PHE A 232 -2.02 4.68 -16.23
C PHE A 232 -1.02 3.73 -16.88
N GLY A 233 -1.50 2.78 -17.68
CA GLY A 233 -0.67 1.87 -18.45
C GLY A 233 0.24 2.59 -19.44
N LEU A 234 -0.26 3.62 -20.13
CA LEU A 234 0.54 4.47 -21.02
C LEU A 234 1.64 5.21 -20.26
N ALA A 235 1.34 5.74 -19.08
CA ALA A 235 2.35 6.37 -18.22
C ALA A 235 3.44 5.38 -17.77
N SER A 236 3.04 4.19 -17.30
CA SER A 236 3.98 3.11 -16.94
C SER A 236 4.84 2.67 -18.12
N LEU A 237 4.25 2.56 -19.32
CA LEU A 237 4.96 2.22 -20.54
C LEU A 237 5.98 3.30 -20.92
N ALA A 238 5.61 4.58 -20.84
CA ALA A 238 6.51 5.70 -21.13
C ALA A 238 7.72 5.70 -20.19
N LEU A 239 7.48 5.49 -18.88
CA LEU A 239 8.54 5.37 -17.88
C LEU A 239 9.48 4.20 -18.20
N ALA A 240 8.93 3.02 -18.49
CA ALA A 240 9.71 1.84 -18.84
C ALA A 240 10.55 2.03 -20.11
N LEU A 241 9.98 2.61 -21.17
CA LEU A 241 10.71 2.86 -22.41
C LEU A 241 11.79 3.93 -22.24
N SER A 242 11.55 4.94 -21.39
CA SER A 242 12.51 6.02 -21.14
C SER A 242 13.81 5.53 -20.47
N SER A 243 13.78 4.39 -19.78
CA SER A 243 14.99 3.79 -19.19
C SER A 243 15.84 3.03 -20.21
N LEU A 244 15.35 2.82 -21.43
CA LEU A 244 16.03 2.07 -22.48
C LEU A 244 16.65 3.03 -23.51
N PRO A 245 17.84 2.70 -24.04
CA PRO A 245 18.52 3.57 -25.00
C PRO A 245 17.78 3.60 -26.34
N ARG A 246 17.78 4.78 -27.00
CA ARG A 246 17.26 5.01 -28.36
C ARG A 246 15.75 4.78 -28.51
N GLN A 247 14.98 5.12 -27.47
CA GLN A 247 13.52 4.97 -27.46
C GLN A 247 12.79 6.33 -27.47
N GLU A 248 13.48 7.43 -27.74
CA GLU A 248 12.96 8.79 -27.61
C GLU A 248 11.69 9.01 -28.47
N ASP A 249 11.69 8.52 -29.72
CA ASP A 249 10.54 8.62 -30.62
C ASP A 249 9.32 7.82 -30.09
N ARG A 250 9.56 6.65 -29.51
CA ARG A 250 8.50 5.80 -28.94
C ARG A 250 7.95 6.37 -27.65
N VAL A 251 8.82 6.89 -26.79
CA VAL A 251 8.41 7.59 -25.56
C VAL A 251 7.54 8.79 -25.94
N LYS A 252 7.94 9.56 -26.96
CA LYS A 252 7.14 10.69 -27.45
C LYS A 252 5.77 10.24 -27.94
N ASP A 253 5.68 9.20 -28.77
CA ASP A 253 4.37 8.67 -29.24
C ASP A 253 3.46 8.26 -28.08
N VAL A 254 4.00 7.57 -27.07
CA VAL A 254 3.24 7.13 -25.90
C VAL A 254 2.77 8.32 -25.06
N LEU A 255 3.59 9.36 -24.89
CA LEU A 255 3.21 10.58 -24.17
C LEU A 255 2.15 11.39 -24.94
N ASP A 256 2.28 11.55 -26.25
CA ASP A 256 1.28 12.23 -27.07
C ASP A 256 -0.11 11.55 -26.95
N ARG A 257 -0.13 10.21 -26.84
CA ARG A 257 -1.36 9.42 -26.62
C ARG A 257 -1.93 9.61 -25.22
N LEU A 258 -1.08 9.66 -24.21
CA LEU A 258 -1.49 9.90 -22.82
C LEU A 258 -2.13 11.29 -22.68
N GLU A 259 -1.59 12.31 -23.34
CA GLU A 259 -2.17 13.66 -23.35
C GLU A 259 -3.52 13.73 -24.07
N ALA A 260 -3.77 12.80 -25.00
CA ALA A 260 -5.02 12.72 -25.75
C ALA A 260 -6.11 11.86 -25.09
N SER A 261 -5.78 11.11 -24.02
CA SER A 261 -6.70 10.18 -23.33
C SER A 261 -7.62 10.85 -22.32
#